data_AF-A0A848SP31-F1
#
_entry.id   AF-A0A848SP31-F1
#
_cell.length_a   1.000
_cell.length_b   1.000
_cell.length_c   1.000
_cell.angle_alpha   90.00
_cell.angle_beta   90.00
_cell.angle_gamma   90.00
#
_symmetry.space_group_name_H-M   'P 1'
#
loop_
_entity.id
_entity.type
_entity.pdbx_description
1 polymer ?
#
loop_
_entity_poly.entity_id
_entity_poly.type
_entity_poly.pdbx_seq_one_letter_code
_entity_poly.pdbx_strand_id
1 'polypeptide(L)'
;MLGAIAMIALASCSDERIADEEVLARAGTLEDPAPGLYAVTTELDRFEVTGAPPAVADRLRVQSGGVQKSTSQRCVTEKDADKGFEPLLREFAEMQNGLDCGFTRFEADAPRFNAKLTCTGPLDATAAVAFAGETSRQGFDMTMDTEASSRIIAGGTMAMRLRFSSERVGECSEAADARVEPPPAL
;
A
#
# COMPACT_ATOMS: atom_id res chain seq x y z
N MET A 1 -4.60 -10.39 -57.34
CA MET A 1 -3.73 -10.08 -56.20
C MET A 1 -4.39 -8.97 -55.39
N LEU A 2 -5.24 -9.34 -54.43
CA LEU A 2 -5.76 -8.46 -53.36
C LEU A 2 -5.32 -9.18 -52.09
N GLY A 3 -4.43 -8.68 -51.25
CA GLY A 3 -4.42 -7.35 -50.64
C GLY A 3 -4.78 -7.53 -49.17
N ALA A 4 -3.94 -8.24 -48.41
CA ALA A 4 -4.14 -8.54 -47.00
C ALA A 4 -3.85 -7.27 -46.18
N ILE A 5 -4.88 -6.71 -45.53
CA ILE A 5 -4.74 -5.64 -44.55
C ILE A 5 -4.55 -6.32 -43.20
N ALA A 6 -3.29 -6.47 -42.80
CA ALA A 6 -2.93 -6.83 -41.43
C ALA A 6 -3.10 -5.59 -40.55
N MET A 7 -4.21 -5.54 -39.80
CA MET A 7 -4.34 -4.60 -38.69
C MET A 7 -3.46 -5.10 -37.54
N ILE A 8 -2.23 -4.59 -37.48
CA ILE A 8 -1.37 -4.71 -36.31
C ILE A 8 -1.90 -3.69 -35.31
N ALA A 9 -2.71 -4.14 -34.36
CA ALA A 9 -3.02 -3.36 -33.17
C ALA A 9 -1.72 -3.18 -32.39
N LEU A 10 -1.17 -1.96 -32.45
CA LEU A 10 -0.10 -1.53 -31.57
C LEU A 10 -0.69 -1.53 -30.15
N ALA A 11 -0.39 -2.58 -29.38
CA ALA A 11 -0.51 -2.53 -27.93
C ALA A 11 0.39 -1.38 -27.47
N SER A 12 -0.23 -0.28 -27.08
CA SER A 12 0.43 0.81 -26.39
C SER A 12 0.97 0.23 -25.09
N CYS A 13 2.28 0.03 -24.98
CA CYS A 13 2.97 -0.24 -23.71
C CYS A 13 2.97 1.06 -22.88
N SER A 14 1.81 1.45 -22.41
CA SER A 14 1.60 2.33 -21.27
C SER A 14 1.18 1.41 -20.13
N ASP A 15 1.78 1.56 -18.95
CA ASP A 15 1.39 0.86 -17.71
C ASP A 15 -0.12 0.98 -17.51
N GLU A 16 -0.87 0.02 -18.03
CA GLU A 16 -2.32 -0.02 -17.97
C GLU A 16 -2.70 -0.57 -16.60
N ARG A 17 -3.69 0.06 -15.96
CA ARG A 17 -4.15 -0.40 -14.65
C ARG A 17 -4.69 -1.82 -14.81
N ILE A 18 -4.23 -2.73 -13.96
CA ILE A 18 -4.82 -4.06 -13.87
C ILE A 18 -6.13 -3.97 -13.10
N ALA A 19 -7.09 -4.80 -13.48
CA ALA A 19 -8.41 -4.79 -12.88
C ALA A 19 -8.39 -5.29 -11.43
N ASP A 20 -9.23 -4.74 -10.58
CA ASP A 20 -9.28 -5.10 -9.16
C ASP A 20 -9.58 -6.60 -8.97
N GLU A 21 -10.47 -7.19 -9.79
CA GLU A 21 -10.75 -8.62 -9.71
C GLU A 21 -9.51 -9.49 -9.97
N GLU A 22 -8.60 -9.03 -10.83
CA GLU A 22 -7.36 -9.74 -11.13
C GLU A 22 -6.35 -9.62 -9.99
N VAL A 23 -6.26 -8.45 -9.37
CA VAL A 23 -5.47 -8.24 -8.14
C VAL A 23 -5.97 -9.17 -7.04
N LEU A 24 -7.29 -9.23 -6.81
CA LEU A 24 -7.89 -10.07 -5.78
C LEU A 24 -7.70 -11.55 -6.07
N ALA A 25 -7.85 -11.99 -7.31
CA ALA A 25 -7.63 -13.38 -7.70
C ALA A 25 -6.18 -13.81 -7.44
N ARG A 26 -5.20 -12.94 -7.72
CA ARG A 26 -3.78 -13.20 -7.42
C ARG A 26 -3.50 -13.13 -5.92
N ALA A 27 -4.09 -12.19 -5.20
CA ALA A 27 -3.92 -12.07 -3.75
C ALA A 27 -4.47 -13.29 -3.00
N GLY A 28 -5.55 -13.90 -3.51
CA GLY A 28 -6.14 -15.11 -2.95
C GLY A 28 -5.27 -16.37 -3.05
N THR A 29 -4.09 -16.31 -3.68
CA THR A 29 -3.11 -17.41 -3.66
C THR A 29 -2.14 -17.31 -2.48
N LEU A 30 -2.16 -16.21 -1.73
CA LEU A 30 -1.36 -16.03 -0.51
C LEU A 30 -2.01 -16.79 0.66
N GLU A 31 -1.22 -17.11 1.68
CA GLU A 31 -1.74 -17.82 2.87
C GLU A 31 -2.49 -16.86 3.79
N ASP A 32 -3.79 -17.09 3.98
CA ASP A 32 -4.64 -16.26 4.83
C ASP A 32 -4.12 -16.17 6.29
N PRO A 33 -4.23 -14.99 6.92
CA PRO A 33 -3.85 -14.84 8.32
C PRO A 33 -4.79 -15.63 9.22
N ALA A 34 -4.27 -16.21 10.31
CA ALA A 34 -5.12 -16.78 11.34
C ALA A 34 -5.93 -15.69 12.06
N PRO A 35 -7.15 -15.99 12.55
CA PRO A 35 -7.83 -15.10 13.48
C PRO A 35 -7.00 -14.87 14.74
N GLY A 36 -7.04 -13.68 15.34
CA GLY A 36 -6.34 -13.39 16.59
C GLY A 36 -5.92 -11.93 16.75
N LEU A 37 -5.22 -11.64 17.84
CA LEU A 37 -4.64 -10.34 18.13
C LEU A 37 -3.26 -10.25 17.47
N TYR A 38 -3.06 -9.22 16.67
CA TYR A 38 -1.81 -8.95 15.97
C TYR A 38 -1.18 -7.67 16.48
N ALA A 39 0.14 -7.70 16.73
CA ALA A 39 0.94 -6.50 16.86
C ALA A 39 1.40 -6.09 15.45
N VAL A 40 1.12 -4.86 15.04
CA VAL A 40 1.54 -4.28 13.77
C VAL A 40 2.54 -3.18 14.06
N THR A 41 3.70 -3.28 13.45
CA THR A 41 4.77 -2.29 13.55
C THR A 41 4.94 -1.60 12.23
N THR A 42 4.95 -0.27 12.26
CA THR A 42 5.33 0.58 11.13
C THR A 42 6.65 1.26 11.47
N GLU A 43 7.62 1.20 10.59
CA GLU A 43 8.95 1.79 10.75
C GLU A 43 9.31 2.64 9.53
N LEU A 44 9.82 3.85 9.77
CA LEU A 44 10.29 4.76 8.73
C LEU A 44 11.77 4.51 8.47
N ASP A 45 12.06 3.73 7.42
CA ASP A 45 13.42 3.41 7.02
C ASP A 45 14.10 4.58 6.30
N ARG A 46 13.33 5.34 5.50
CA ARG A 46 13.88 6.42 4.65
C ARG A 46 12.86 7.53 4.42
N PHE A 47 13.33 8.78 4.48
CA PHE A 47 12.56 9.96 4.07
C PHE A 47 13.49 11.03 3.47
N GLU A 48 13.32 11.30 2.18
CA GLU A 48 14.12 12.26 1.43
C GLU A 48 13.20 13.21 0.65
N VAL A 49 13.49 14.51 0.71
CA VAL A 49 12.81 15.51 -0.11
C VAL A 49 13.87 16.29 -0.85
N THR A 50 13.78 16.28 -2.18
CA THR A 50 14.68 17.04 -3.06
C THR A 50 13.98 18.31 -3.51
N GLY A 51 14.74 19.37 -3.80
CA GLY A 51 14.18 20.62 -4.35
C GLY A 51 13.36 21.49 -3.39
N ALA A 52 13.02 21.01 -2.20
CA ALA A 52 12.27 21.78 -1.20
C ALA A 52 13.18 22.42 -0.13
N PRO A 53 12.79 23.58 0.44
CA PRO A 53 13.47 24.14 1.62
C PRO A 53 13.42 23.20 2.84
N PRO A 54 14.42 23.20 3.74
CA PRO A 54 14.46 22.30 4.89
C PRO A 54 13.21 22.35 5.78
N ALA A 55 12.68 23.56 6.05
CA ALA A 55 11.46 23.71 6.85
C ALA A 55 10.22 23.06 6.19
N VAL A 56 10.18 23.00 4.86
CA VAL A 56 9.11 22.30 4.12
C VAL A 56 9.32 20.79 4.21
N ALA A 57 10.56 20.31 4.02
CA ALA A 57 10.90 18.90 4.16
C ALA A 57 10.59 18.36 5.56
N ASP A 58 10.91 19.12 6.61
CA ASP A 58 10.61 18.73 8.00
C ASP A 58 9.11 18.71 8.28
N ARG A 59 8.36 19.68 7.74
CA ARG A 59 6.89 19.67 7.83
C ARG A 59 6.29 18.45 7.13
N LEU A 60 6.79 18.10 5.94
CA LEU A 60 6.34 16.92 5.20
C LEU A 60 6.67 15.62 5.95
N ARG A 61 7.84 15.54 6.60
CA ARG A 61 8.22 14.39 7.43
C ARG A 61 7.25 14.20 8.60
N VAL A 62 6.92 15.29 9.30
CA VAL A 62 5.96 15.27 10.42
C VAL A 62 4.56 14.86 9.93
N GLN A 63 4.11 15.37 8.78
CA GLN A 63 2.82 14.97 8.19
C GLN A 63 2.79 13.50 7.73
N SER A 64 3.90 12.97 7.22
CA SER A 64 4.00 11.58 6.74
C SER A 64 4.13 10.55 7.88
N GLY A 65 3.75 10.95 9.09
CA GLY A 65 3.74 10.08 10.27
C GLY A 65 4.76 10.47 11.33
N GLY A 66 5.84 11.19 11.00
CA GLY A 66 6.82 11.80 11.93
C GLY A 66 7.56 10.88 12.92
N VAL A 67 7.07 9.66 13.11
CA VAL A 67 7.48 8.68 14.10
C VAL A 67 8.39 7.68 13.40
N GLN A 68 9.60 7.49 13.91
CA GLN A 68 10.52 6.49 13.35
C GLN A 68 9.96 5.08 13.44
N LYS A 69 9.26 4.76 14.53
CA LYS A 69 8.68 3.43 14.76
C LYS A 69 7.45 3.52 15.64
N SER A 70 6.36 2.91 15.19
CA SER A 70 5.11 2.81 15.95
C SER A 70 4.63 1.37 15.93
N THR A 71 4.16 0.88 17.08
CA THR A 71 3.52 -0.43 17.18
C THR A 71 2.11 -0.25 17.73
N SER A 72 1.13 -0.79 17.00
CA SER A 72 -0.27 -0.87 17.42
C SER A 72 -0.70 -2.32 17.50
N GLN A 73 -1.83 -2.57 18.14
CA GLN A 73 -2.45 -3.89 18.14
C GLN A 73 -3.80 -3.82 17.43
N ARG A 74 -4.07 -4.80 16.57
CA ARG A 74 -5.35 -4.95 15.86
C ARG A 74 -5.87 -6.37 16.02
N CYS A 75 -7.19 -6.51 16.17
CA CYS A 75 -7.83 -7.82 16.06
C CYS A 75 -8.02 -8.17 14.58
N VAL A 76 -7.73 -9.42 14.23
CA VAL A 76 -8.14 -10.07 12.98
C VAL A 76 -9.25 -11.04 13.34
N THR A 77 -10.48 -10.71 12.94
CA THR A 77 -11.64 -11.58 13.19
C THR A 77 -11.64 -12.77 12.23
N GLU A 78 -12.43 -13.81 12.50
CA GLU A 78 -12.63 -14.91 11.54
C GLU A 78 -13.10 -14.40 10.18
N LYS A 79 -14.04 -13.44 10.19
CA LYS A 79 -14.55 -12.82 8.96
C LYS A 79 -13.47 -12.06 8.18
N ASP A 80 -12.48 -11.48 8.86
CA ASP A 80 -11.39 -10.77 8.19
C ASP A 80 -10.31 -11.73 7.71
N ALA A 81 -10.05 -12.81 8.46
CA ALA A 81 -9.20 -13.91 8.04
C ALA A 81 -9.74 -14.58 6.75
N ASP A 82 -11.05 -14.83 6.68
CA ASP A 82 -11.71 -15.42 5.51
C ASP A 82 -11.65 -14.54 4.24
N LYS A 83 -11.40 -13.23 4.39
CA LYS A 83 -11.18 -12.30 3.28
C LYS A 83 -9.71 -12.24 2.85
N GLY A 84 -8.82 -12.95 3.54
CA GLY A 84 -7.38 -12.97 3.26
C GLY A 84 -6.77 -11.57 3.24
N PHE A 85 -6.01 -11.28 2.18
CA PHE A 85 -5.28 -10.01 2.03
C PHE A 85 -6.11 -8.86 1.45
N GLU A 86 -7.36 -9.10 1.03
CA GLU A 86 -8.22 -8.05 0.46
C GLU A 86 -8.31 -6.79 1.37
N PRO A 87 -8.57 -6.91 2.69
CA PRO A 87 -8.66 -5.73 3.55
C PRO A 87 -7.36 -4.94 3.62
N LEU A 88 -6.22 -5.61 3.59
CA LEU A 88 -4.90 -4.99 3.63
C LEU A 88 -4.60 -4.24 2.32
N LEU A 89 -4.93 -4.83 1.18
CA LEU A 89 -4.75 -4.19 -0.12
C LEU A 89 -5.62 -2.94 -0.27
N ARG A 90 -6.86 -3.00 0.23
CA ARG A 90 -7.76 -1.84 0.30
C ARG A 90 -7.20 -0.76 1.22
N GLU A 91 -6.75 -1.11 2.42
CA GLU A 91 -6.11 -0.18 3.36
C GLU A 91 -4.94 0.55 2.67
N PHE A 92 -4.13 -0.16 1.88
CA PHE A 92 -3.02 0.42 1.14
C PHE A 92 -3.41 1.37 0.01
N ALA A 93 -4.50 1.09 -0.69
CA ALA A 93 -5.05 2.03 -1.66
C ALA A 93 -5.58 3.30 -0.95
N GLU A 94 -6.22 3.14 0.22
CA GLU A 94 -6.79 4.23 1.01
C GLU A 94 -5.72 5.12 1.68
N MET A 95 -4.55 4.57 2.06
CA MET A 95 -3.44 5.33 2.67
C MET A 95 -2.92 6.49 1.81
N GLN A 96 -3.25 6.53 0.52
CA GLN A 96 -2.71 7.51 -0.43
C GLN A 96 -3.46 8.85 -0.42
N ASN A 97 -4.10 9.20 0.72
CA ASN A 97 -4.61 10.54 1.03
C ASN A 97 -5.54 11.14 -0.06
N GLY A 98 -6.44 10.34 -0.61
CA GLY A 98 -7.42 10.79 -1.61
C GLY A 98 -6.88 10.96 -3.03
N LEU A 99 -5.70 10.40 -3.33
CA LEU A 99 -5.24 10.23 -4.71
C LEU A 99 -6.02 9.08 -5.39
N ASP A 100 -6.27 9.23 -6.69
CA ASP A 100 -6.75 8.15 -7.56
C ASP A 100 -5.61 7.18 -7.84
N CYS A 101 -5.59 6.07 -7.10
CA CYS A 101 -4.59 5.03 -7.20
C CYS A 101 -5.14 3.80 -7.91
N GLY A 102 -4.36 3.26 -8.85
CA GLY A 102 -4.64 1.97 -9.47
C GLY A 102 -3.41 1.09 -9.49
N PHE A 103 -3.61 -0.21 -9.33
CA PHE A 103 -2.54 -1.19 -9.49
C PHE A 103 -2.10 -1.25 -10.95
N THR A 104 -0.79 -1.23 -11.21
CA THR A 104 -0.20 -1.48 -12.53
C THR A 104 0.53 -2.82 -12.56
N ARG A 105 0.85 -3.37 -11.39
CA ARG A 105 1.42 -4.71 -11.24
C ARG A 105 0.98 -5.31 -9.91
N PHE A 106 0.66 -6.60 -9.92
CA PHE A 106 0.50 -7.40 -8.72
C PHE A 106 0.95 -8.82 -9.00
N GLU A 107 1.94 -9.32 -8.28
CA GLU A 107 2.47 -10.67 -8.43
C GLU A 107 2.47 -11.35 -7.07
N ALA A 108 1.93 -12.55 -7.01
CA ALA A 108 1.89 -13.38 -5.81
C ALA A 108 2.44 -14.76 -6.12
N ASP A 109 3.41 -15.19 -5.33
CA ASP A 109 3.99 -16.53 -5.32
C ASP A 109 4.32 -16.87 -3.87
N ALA A 110 3.39 -17.54 -3.19
CA ALA A 110 3.42 -17.71 -1.75
C ALA A 110 4.78 -18.26 -1.26
N PRO A 111 5.38 -17.66 -0.22
CA PRO A 111 4.80 -16.65 0.66
C PRO A 111 4.96 -15.20 0.16
N ARG A 112 5.53 -14.97 -1.01
CA ARG A 112 5.96 -13.65 -1.48
C ARG A 112 4.90 -12.94 -2.30
N PHE A 113 4.90 -11.62 -2.24
CA PHE A 113 4.17 -10.78 -3.17
C PHE A 113 4.92 -9.50 -3.52
N ASN A 114 4.62 -8.96 -4.69
CA ASN A 114 5.09 -7.65 -5.14
C ASN A 114 3.94 -6.92 -5.80
N ALA A 115 3.78 -5.63 -5.52
CA ALA A 115 2.78 -4.80 -6.15
C ALA A 115 3.35 -3.44 -6.56
N LYS A 116 2.76 -2.86 -7.60
CA LYS A 116 3.00 -1.46 -7.99
C LYS A 116 1.67 -0.77 -8.20
N LEU A 117 1.57 0.45 -7.66
CA LEU A 117 0.45 1.34 -7.85
C LEU A 117 0.96 2.65 -8.44
N THR A 118 0.15 3.23 -9.31
CA THR A 118 0.32 4.62 -9.74
C THR A 118 -0.87 5.42 -9.24
N CYS A 119 -0.57 6.51 -8.56
CA CYS A 119 -1.53 7.42 -7.96
C CYS A 119 -1.46 8.78 -8.65
N THR A 120 -2.62 9.40 -8.86
CA THR A 120 -2.74 10.76 -9.41
C THR A 120 -3.73 11.59 -8.61
N GLY A 121 -3.57 12.91 -8.57
CA GLY A 121 -4.49 13.78 -7.86
C GLY A 121 -4.35 15.25 -8.19
N PRO A 122 -5.00 16.13 -7.40
CA PRO A 122 -4.98 17.58 -7.62
C PRO A 122 -3.57 18.17 -7.60
N LEU A 123 -3.40 19.37 -8.18
CA LEU A 123 -2.12 20.10 -8.19
C LEU A 123 -0.96 19.32 -8.84
N ASP A 124 -1.29 18.55 -9.89
CA ASP A 124 -0.38 17.64 -10.60
C ASP A 124 0.31 16.66 -9.64
N ALA A 125 -0.38 16.23 -8.58
CA ALA A 125 0.15 15.24 -7.68
C ALA A 125 0.23 13.89 -8.39
N THR A 126 1.41 13.28 -8.38
CA THR A 126 1.65 11.92 -8.85
C THR A 126 2.43 11.16 -7.79
N ALA A 127 2.12 9.88 -7.61
CA ALA A 127 2.95 8.99 -6.81
C ALA A 127 3.09 7.62 -7.47
N ALA A 128 4.30 7.08 -7.45
CA ALA A 128 4.59 5.70 -7.74
C ALA A 128 4.82 4.98 -6.41
N VAL A 129 4.08 3.90 -6.18
CA VAL A 129 4.12 3.13 -4.93
C VAL A 129 4.47 1.69 -5.28
N ALA A 130 5.46 1.13 -4.58
CA ALA A 130 5.84 -0.27 -4.72
C ALA A 130 5.76 -0.97 -3.38
N PHE A 131 5.13 -2.14 -3.36
CA PHE A 131 5.09 -3.04 -2.22
C PHE A 131 5.90 -4.29 -2.55
N ALA A 132 6.65 -4.79 -1.58
CA ALA A 132 7.35 -6.06 -1.66
C ALA A 132 7.39 -6.69 -0.27
N GLY A 133 7.07 -7.98 -0.18
CA GLY A 133 7.08 -8.63 1.12
C GLY A 133 6.69 -10.09 1.09
N GLU A 134 6.53 -10.62 2.28
CA GLU A 134 6.11 -12.00 2.52
C GLU A 134 4.96 -12.03 3.51
N THR A 135 4.10 -13.03 3.34
CA THR A 135 2.91 -13.27 4.15
C THR A 135 2.94 -14.68 4.71
N SER A 136 2.35 -14.85 5.88
CA SER A 136 2.17 -16.15 6.52
C SER A 136 0.88 -16.16 7.32
N ARG A 137 0.47 -17.35 7.72
CA ARG A 137 -0.63 -17.52 8.68
C ARG A 137 -0.47 -16.73 9.98
N GLN A 138 0.75 -16.39 10.40
CA GLN A 138 1.04 -15.72 11.68
C GLN A 138 1.37 -14.24 11.53
N GLY A 139 1.33 -13.68 10.32
CA GLY A 139 1.64 -12.27 10.08
C GLY A 139 2.29 -12.01 8.75
N PHE A 140 2.89 -10.83 8.60
CA PHE A 140 3.53 -10.40 7.38
C PHE A 140 4.79 -9.57 7.67
N ASP A 141 5.66 -9.45 6.68
CA ASP A 141 6.75 -8.49 6.67
C ASP A 141 6.90 -7.93 5.25
N MET A 142 6.81 -6.61 5.12
CA MET A 142 6.83 -5.96 3.83
C MET A 142 7.41 -4.56 3.90
N THR A 143 7.84 -4.06 2.75
CA THR A 143 8.26 -2.69 2.53
C THR A 143 7.33 -1.99 1.55
N MET A 144 7.09 -0.71 1.80
CA MET A 144 6.44 0.20 0.87
C MET A 144 7.42 1.30 0.49
N ASP A 145 7.77 1.35 -0.80
CA ASP A 145 8.53 2.43 -1.41
C ASP A 145 7.56 3.38 -2.09
N THR A 146 7.69 4.68 -1.81
CA THR A 146 6.87 5.73 -2.41
C THR A 146 7.75 6.81 -2.99
N GLU A 147 7.54 7.13 -4.26
CA GLU A 147 8.10 8.30 -4.92
C GLU A 147 6.96 9.21 -5.34
N ALA A 148 6.92 10.43 -4.79
CA ALA A 148 5.84 11.38 -5.03
C ALA A 148 6.36 12.71 -5.54
N SER A 149 5.58 13.35 -6.41
CA SER A 149 5.81 14.70 -6.89
C SER A 149 4.50 15.48 -6.88
N SER A 150 4.56 16.78 -6.63
CA SER A 150 3.42 17.69 -6.79
C SER A 150 3.89 19.14 -6.79
N ARG A 151 3.03 20.07 -7.18
CA ARG A 151 3.32 21.52 -7.06
C ARG A 151 3.55 21.97 -5.62
N ILE A 152 3.01 21.26 -4.63
CA ILE A 152 3.20 21.58 -3.19
C ILE A 152 4.66 21.35 -2.78
N ILE A 153 5.34 20.37 -3.39
CA ILE A 153 6.76 20.07 -3.14
C ILE A 153 7.66 21.06 -3.92
N ALA A 154 7.14 22.21 -4.33
CA ALA A 154 7.86 23.28 -5.02
C ALA A 154 8.66 22.80 -6.26
N GLY A 155 8.14 21.80 -7.00
CA GLY A 155 8.82 21.20 -8.15
C GLY A 155 9.88 20.15 -7.79
N GLY A 156 9.98 19.79 -6.52
CA GLY A 156 10.82 18.72 -5.99
C GLY A 156 10.11 17.37 -5.93
N THR A 157 10.85 16.35 -5.49
CA THR A 157 10.34 14.99 -5.27
C THR A 157 10.48 14.57 -3.82
N MET A 158 9.55 13.74 -3.35
CA MET A 158 9.62 13.06 -2.07
C MET A 158 9.84 11.57 -2.32
N ALA A 159 10.83 10.98 -1.64
CA ALA A 159 11.04 9.54 -1.60
C ALA A 159 10.92 9.06 -0.15
N MET A 160 10.09 8.03 0.06
CA MET A 160 9.82 7.47 1.37
C MET A 160 9.86 5.94 1.31
N ARG A 161 10.49 5.31 2.31
CA ARG A 161 10.41 3.87 2.54
C ARG A 161 9.86 3.62 3.93
N LEU A 162 8.77 2.86 3.99
CA LEU A 162 8.22 2.30 5.22
C LEU A 162 8.42 0.79 5.24
N ARG A 163 8.69 0.24 6.41
CA ARG A 163 8.58 -1.19 6.69
C ARG A 163 7.34 -1.43 7.55
N PHE A 164 6.54 -2.41 7.16
CA PHE A 164 5.42 -2.90 7.93
C PHE A 164 5.69 -4.35 8.32
N SER A 165 5.57 -4.65 9.60
CA SER A 165 5.57 -6.03 10.08
C SER A 165 4.39 -6.29 10.96
N SER A 166 3.88 -7.51 10.92
CA SER A 166 2.80 -7.96 11.78
C SER A 166 3.10 -9.35 12.31
N GLU A 167 2.76 -9.57 13.59
CA GLU A 167 2.90 -10.86 14.26
C GLU A 167 1.67 -11.11 15.14
N ARG A 168 1.15 -12.34 15.09
CA ARG A 168 0.08 -12.78 15.99
C ARG A 168 0.63 -12.91 17.41
N VAL A 169 0.11 -12.11 18.33
CA VAL A 169 0.53 -12.04 19.73
C VAL A 169 -0.46 -12.67 20.71
N GLY A 170 -1.60 -13.19 20.23
CA GLY A 170 -2.56 -13.91 21.06
C GLY A 170 -3.96 -13.97 20.46
N GLU A 171 -4.95 -14.21 21.31
CA GLU A 171 -6.36 -14.14 20.95
C GLU A 171 -6.88 -12.70 21.07
N CYS A 172 -7.90 -12.35 20.28
CA CYS A 172 -8.60 -11.09 20.48
C CYS A 172 -9.29 -11.08 21.85
N SER A 173 -9.23 -9.94 22.52
CA SER A 173 -10.05 -9.67 23.70
C SER A 173 -11.19 -8.73 23.30
N GLU A 174 -12.31 -8.77 24.02
CA GLU A 174 -13.45 -7.87 23.78
C GLU A 174 -13.06 -6.37 23.80
N ALA A 175 -11.97 -6.00 24.48
CA ALA A 175 -11.45 -4.63 24.52
C ALA A 175 -10.63 -4.22 23.28
N ALA A 176 -10.17 -5.18 22.46
CA ALA A 176 -9.42 -4.92 21.22
C ALA A 176 -10.35 -4.63 20.03
N ASP A 177 -11.55 -5.23 20.02
CA ASP A 177 -12.57 -5.02 18.99
C ASP A 177 -13.13 -3.59 18.99
N ALA A 178 -13.14 -2.92 20.15
CA ALA A 178 -13.67 -1.56 20.31
C ALA A 178 -12.78 -0.44 19.73
N ARG A 179 -11.54 -0.72 19.28
CA ARG A 179 -10.65 0.29 18.68
C ARG A 179 -10.72 0.37 17.15
N VAL A 180 -11.57 -0.43 16.52
CA VAL A 180 -11.83 -0.41 15.07
C VAL A 180 -12.91 0.62 14.71
N GLU A 181 -13.34 1.47 15.64
CA GLU A 181 -14.16 2.63 15.27
C GLU A 181 -13.28 3.70 14.60
N PRO A 182 -13.62 4.15 13.38
CA PRO A 182 -12.92 5.26 12.74
C PRO A 182 -12.96 6.49 13.63
N PRO A 183 -11.92 7.35 13.62
CA PRO A 183 -11.96 8.59 14.38
C PRO A 183 -13.22 9.37 14.01
N PRO A 184 -13.96 9.94 14.98
CA PRO A 184 -15.15 10.71 14.69
C PRO A 184 -14.79 11.83 13.71
N ALA A 185 -15.54 11.90 12.60
CA ALA A 185 -15.44 13.00 11.66
C ALA A 185 -15.66 14.32 12.43
N LEU A 186 -14.67 15.22 12.34
CA LEU A 186 -14.76 16.58 12.86
C LEU A 186 -15.81 17.40 12.12
#